data_AF-A0A381SD20-F1
#
_entry.id   AF-A0A381SD20-F1
#
_cell.length_a   1.000
_cell.length_b   1.000
_cell.length_c   1.000
_cell.angle_alpha   90.00
_cell.angle_beta   90.00
_cell.angle_gamma   90.00
#
_symmetry.space_group_name_H-M   'P 1'
#
loop_
_entity.id
_entity.type
_entity.pdbx_description
1 polymer ?
#
loop_
_entity_poly.entity_id
_entity_poly.type
_entity_poly.pdbx_seq_one_letter_code
_entity_poly.pdbx_strand_id
1 'polypeptide(L)'
;DTPLFTVDVNYKNKMRQESVVLNGDELHSQNYKLKLTQENLINEIKSGALCPGLFLGFTALSFLNGFICFGSFEQVEYLAGFKQKWLKLDLLDNEIVHNSNTSAFTSGRCVDESGEGIHPLDLLLGMEMKFNENQTVGELMEPLLSRLLT
;
A
#
# COMPACT_ATOMS: atom_id res chain seq x y z
N ASP A 1 3.59 -14.41 4.13
CA ASP A 1 4.48 -14.05 3.01
C ASP A 1 3.79 -13.02 2.15
N THR A 2 4.48 -11.93 1.78
CA THR A 2 3.93 -10.90 0.88
C THR A 2 4.52 -11.13 -0.51
N PRO A 3 3.72 -11.45 -1.53
CA PRO A 3 4.26 -11.71 -2.86
C PRO A 3 4.90 -10.43 -3.43
N LEU A 4 6.04 -10.59 -4.10
CA LEU A 4 6.69 -9.48 -4.81
C LEU A 4 5.88 -9.08 -6.03
N PHE A 5 5.28 -10.05 -6.72
CA PHE A 5 4.43 -9.84 -7.87
C PHE A 5 3.22 -10.77 -7.84
N THR A 6 2.17 -10.36 -8.52
CA THR A 6 1.00 -11.19 -8.81
C THR A 6 0.65 -11.09 -10.29
N VAL A 7 -0.01 -12.13 -10.80
CA VAL A 7 -0.52 -12.17 -12.18
C VAL A 7 -1.98 -12.57 -12.16
N ASP A 8 -2.74 -12.00 -13.08
CA ASP A 8 -4.13 -12.34 -13.29
C ASP A 8 -4.24 -13.40 -14.39
N VAL A 9 -4.82 -14.56 -14.06
CA VAL A 9 -4.93 -15.69 -14.98
C VAL A 9 -6.38 -16.13 -15.15
N ASN A 10 -6.70 -16.59 -16.36
CA ASN A 10 -7.99 -17.19 -16.67
C ASN A 10 -8.01 -18.66 -16.25
N TYR A 11 -8.87 -19.01 -15.30
CA TYR A 11 -9.11 -20.38 -14.87
C TYR A 11 -10.60 -20.71 -14.88
N LYS A 12 -11.01 -21.68 -15.72
CA LYS A 12 -12.40 -22.16 -15.83
C LYS A 12 -13.42 -21.01 -15.98
N ASN A 13 -13.17 -20.09 -16.92
CA ASN A 13 -13.99 -18.90 -17.18
C ASN A 13 -14.08 -17.90 -16.02
N LYS A 14 -13.14 -17.93 -15.07
CA LYS A 14 -13.00 -16.94 -14.00
C LYS A 14 -11.60 -16.37 -14.00
N MET A 15 -11.48 -15.09 -13.66
CA MET A 15 -10.18 -14.48 -13.35
C MET A 15 -9.76 -14.90 -11.94
N ARG A 16 -8.50 -15.31 -11.81
CA ARG A 16 -7.86 -15.62 -10.53
C ARG A 16 -6.52 -14.91 -10.47
N GLN A 17 -6.20 -14.35 -9.31
CA GLN A 17 -4.87 -13.84 -9.05
C GLN A 17 -3.96 -14.95 -8.51
N GLU A 18 -2.75 -15.04 -9.06
CA GLU A 18 -1.70 -15.95 -8.60
C GLU A 18 -0.49 -15.16 -8.10
N SER A 19 0.08 -15.60 -6.98
CA SER A 19 1.37 -15.09 -6.52
C SER A 19 2.50 -15.62 -7.39
N VAL A 20 3.41 -14.74 -7.75
CA VAL A 20 4.60 -15.08 -8.53
C VAL A 20 5.80 -15.17 -7.60
N VAL A 21 6.54 -16.27 -7.73
CA VAL A 21 7.75 -16.53 -6.94
C VAL A 21 8.99 -16.54 -7.83
N LEU A 22 10.12 -16.19 -7.23
CA LEU A 22 11.43 -16.26 -7.87
C LEU A 22 12.01 -17.67 -7.73
N ASN A 23 12.51 -18.22 -8.83
CA ASN A 23 13.25 -19.47 -8.85
C ASN A 23 14.40 -19.37 -9.86
N GLY A 24 15.62 -19.26 -9.35
CA GLY A 24 16.80 -19.00 -10.17
C GLY A 24 16.65 -17.67 -10.93
N ASP A 25 16.71 -17.74 -12.25
CA ASP A 25 16.54 -16.63 -13.19
C ASP A 25 15.13 -16.55 -13.78
N GLU A 26 14.13 -17.12 -13.12
CA GLU A 26 12.75 -17.13 -13.60
C GLU A 26 11.75 -16.71 -12.51
N LEU A 27 10.75 -15.95 -12.93
CA LEU A 27 9.53 -15.69 -12.19
C LEU A 27 8.46 -16.68 -12.63
N HIS A 28 7.82 -17.37 -11.69
CA HIS A 28 6.80 -18.36 -12.02
C HIS A 28 5.61 -18.36 -11.05
N SER A 29 4.46 -18.78 -11.57
CA SER A 29 3.30 -19.23 -10.81
C SER A 29 2.80 -20.55 -11.41
N GLN A 30 1.59 -20.99 -11.06
CA GLN A 30 1.01 -22.21 -11.65
C GLN A 30 0.76 -22.06 -13.15
N ASN A 31 0.31 -20.88 -13.59
CA ASN A 31 -0.08 -20.62 -14.98
C ASN A 31 0.73 -19.49 -15.65
N TYR A 32 1.84 -19.08 -15.05
CA TYR A 32 2.69 -18.01 -15.55
C TYR A 32 4.16 -18.36 -15.42
N LYS A 33 4.95 -17.95 -16.42
CA LYS A 33 6.40 -18.11 -16.42
C LYS A 33 7.05 -16.98 -17.19
N LEU A 34 8.05 -16.34 -16.59
CA LEU A 34 8.80 -15.24 -17.18
C LEU A 34 10.29 -15.39 -16.86
N LYS A 35 11.16 -15.33 -17.87
CA LYS A 35 12.60 -15.20 -17.63
C LYS A 35 12.89 -13.84 -17.01
N LEU A 36 13.58 -13.82 -15.88
CA LEU A 36 13.93 -12.62 -15.13
C LEU A 36 15.04 -11.84 -15.84
N THR A 37 14.63 -10.98 -16.77
CA THR A 37 15.47 -9.92 -17.33
C THR A 37 14.81 -8.58 -17.08
N GLN A 38 15.62 -7.51 -17.04
CA GLN A 38 15.09 -6.16 -16.86
C GLN A 38 14.07 -5.79 -17.95
N GLU A 39 14.36 -6.15 -19.20
CA GLU A 39 13.48 -5.89 -20.34
C GLU A 39 12.12 -6.60 -20.18
N ASN A 40 12.15 -7.91 -19.86
CA ASN A 40 10.93 -8.69 -19.64
C ASN A 40 10.09 -8.14 -18.50
N LEU A 41 10.72 -7.82 -17.36
CA LEU A 41 10.04 -7.21 -16.22
C LEU A 41 9.33 -5.91 -16.60
N ILE A 42 10.04 -5.01 -17.27
CA ILE A 42 9.49 -3.70 -17.67
C ILE A 42 8.32 -3.89 -18.62
N ASN A 43 8.45 -4.78 -19.60
CA ASN A 43 7.41 -5.04 -20.60
C ASN A 43 6.14 -5.61 -19.96
N GLU A 44 6.27 -6.58 -19.06
CA GLU A 44 5.14 -7.23 -18.38
C GLU A 44 4.45 -6.33 -17.36
N ILE A 45 5.21 -5.46 -16.67
CA ILE A 45 4.62 -4.44 -15.79
C ILE A 45 3.84 -3.42 -16.62
N LYS A 46 4.41 -2.96 -17.74
CA LYS A 46 3.75 -1.98 -18.63
C LYS A 46 2.51 -2.54 -19.32
N SER A 47 2.51 -3.82 -19.68
CA SER A 47 1.34 -4.49 -20.28
C SER A 47 0.23 -4.77 -19.25
N GLY A 48 0.53 -4.65 -17.95
CA GLY A 48 -0.39 -4.99 -16.87
C GLY A 48 -0.49 -6.48 -16.58
N ALA A 49 0.30 -7.32 -17.27
CA ALA A 49 0.32 -8.76 -17.04
C ALA A 49 0.95 -9.11 -15.68
N LEU A 50 2.02 -8.40 -15.29
CA LEU A 50 2.73 -8.58 -14.03
C LEU A 50 2.48 -7.38 -13.11
N CYS A 51 1.70 -7.60 -12.05
CA CYS A 51 1.35 -6.57 -11.08
C CYS A 51 2.33 -6.57 -9.91
N PRO A 52 2.98 -5.43 -9.58
CA PRO A 52 3.79 -5.31 -8.37
C PRO A 52 2.95 -5.51 -7.11
N GLY A 53 3.41 -6.37 -6.21
CA GLY A 53 2.79 -6.57 -4.91
C GLY A 53 3.02 -5.37 -3.98
N LEU A 54 2.34 -5.40 -2.83
CA LEU A 54 2.35 -4.29 -1.85
C LEU A 54 3.77 -3.84 -1.47
N PHE A 55 4.69 -4.78 -1.25
CA PHE A 55 6.06 -4.45 -0.89
C PHE A 55 6.75 -3.58 -1.96
N LEU A 56 6.65 -3.96 -3.23
CA LEU A 56 7.27 -3.20 -4.32
C LEU A 56 6.53 -1.89 -4.59
N GLY A 57 5.19 -1.89 -4.52
CA GLY A 57 4.37 -0.69 -4.69
C GLY A 57 4.73 0.39 -3.67
N PHE A 58 4.77 0.05 -2.37
CA PHE A 58 5.15 0.99 -1.33
C PHE A 58 6.64 1.32 -1.30
N THR A 59 7.50 0.40 -1.76
CA THR A 59 8.92 0.72 -2.01
C THR A 59 9.04 1.86 -3.01
N ALA A 60 8.33 1.79 -4.14
CA ALA A 60 8.34 2.86 -5.12
C ALA A 60 7.74 4.15 -4.54
N LEU A 61 6.54 4.08 -3.94
CA LEU A 61 5.85 5.29 -3.48
C LEU A 61 6.51 5.93 -2.26
N SER A 62 6.56 5.21 -1.14
CA SER A 62 6.93 5.80 0.15
C SER A 62 8.44 5.95 0.30
N PHE A 63 9.19 4.91 -0.05
CA PHE A 63 10.64 4.91 0.17
C PHE A 63 11.38 5.64 -0.95
N LEU A 64 11.21 5.24 -2.22
CA LEU A 64 11.98 5.85 -3.32
C LEU A 64 11.53 7.26 -3.71
N ASN A 65 10.23 7.55 -3.61
CA ASN A 65 9.66 8.84 -4.03
C ASN A 65 9.21 9.73 -2.85
N GLY A 66 9.38 9.29 -1.60
CA GLY A 66 9.09 10.10 -0.42
C GLY A 66 7.61 10.42 -0.22
N PHE A 67 6.69 9.69 -0.86
CA PHE A 67 5.26 9.92 -0.65
C PHE A 67 4.85 9.55 0.78
N ILE A 68 4.04 10.40 1.40
CA ILE A 68 3.34 10.07 2.64
C ILE A 68 2.11 9.25 2.26
N CYS A 69 2.15 7.96 2.56
CA CYS A 69 1.04 7.05 2.30
C CYS A 69 0.11 6.98 3.52
N PHE A 70 -1.08 7.57 3.39
CA PHE A 70 -2.13 7.50 4.41
C PHE A 70 -2.94 6.22 4.25
N GLY A 71 -3.19 5.49 5.34
CA GLY A 71 -3.98 4.27 5.28
C GLY A 71 -4.42 3.74 6.64
N SER A 72 -4.98 2.54 6.62
CA SER A 72 -5.47 1.84 7.81
C SER A 72 -4.35 1.39 8.75
N PHE A 73 -4.72 0.82 9.90
CA PHE A 73 -3.77 0.20 10.83
C PHE A 73 -2.88 -0.85 10.15
N GLU A 74 -3.44 -1.68 9.27
CA GLU A 74 -2.66 -2.69 8.52
C GLU A 74 -1.54 -2.03 7.71
N GLN A 75 -1.81 -0.88 7.09
CA GLN A 75 -0.80 -0.13 6.33
C GLN A 75 0.33 0.37 7.20
N VAL A 76 -0.01 0.98 8.34
CA VAL A 76 0.99 1.43 9.30
C VAL A 76 1.87 0.27 9.76
N GLU A 77 1.27 -0.89 10.06
CA GLU A 77 1.99 -2.07 10.50
C GLU A 77 2.93 -2.64 9.42
N TYR A 78 2.44 -2.85 8.19
CA TYR A 78 3.30 -3.41 7.15
C TYR A 78 4.37 -2.43 6.67
N LEU A 79 4.09 -1.11 6.63
CA LEU A 79 5.10 -0.12 6.24
C LEU A 79 6.23 -0.04 7.27
N ALA A 80 5.91 -0.10 8.56
CA ALA A 80 6.90 -0.22 9.62
C ALA A 80 7.74 -1.50 9.44
N GLY A 81 7.10 -2.63 9.13
CA GLY A 81 7.79 -3.87 8.81
C GLY A 81 8.68 -3.78 7.57
N PHE A 82 8.25 -3.07 6.53
CA PHE A 82 9.03 -2.86 5.30
C PHE A 82 10.25 -1.99 5.54
N LYS A 83 10.12 -0.93 6.34
CA LYS A 83 11.23 -0.09 6.77
C LYS A 83 12.33 -0.90 7.46
N GLN A 84 11.96 -1.76 8.42
CA GLN A 84 12.93 -2.63 9.09
C GLN A 84 13.61 -3.61 8.13
N LYS A 85 12.86 -4.16 7.15
CA LYS A 85 13.43 -5.04 6.12
C LYS A 85 14.42 -4.29 5.23
N TRP A 86 14.09 -3.08 4.78
CA TRP A 86 15.00 -2.29 3.94
C TRP A 86 16.28 -1.90 4.66
N LEU A 87 16.19 -1.46 5.92
CA LEU A 87 17.36 -1.17 6.75
C LEU A 87 18.23 -2.41 6.98
N LYS A 88 17.62 -3.60 7.10
CA LYS A 88 18.35 -4.85 7.27
C LYS A 88 19.02 -5.33 5.97
N LEU A 89 18.36 -5.13 4.84
CA LEU A 89 18.85 -5.57 3.53
C LEU A 89 19.97 -4.67 3.00
N ASP A 90 19.99 -3.39 3.39
CA ASP A 90 20.99 -2.40 2.97
C ASP A 90 21.09 -2.26 1.43
N LEU A 91 19.93 -2.38 0.77
CA LEU A 91 19.79 -2.29 -0.68
C LEU A 91 19.19 -0.96 -1.15
N LEU A 92 18.72 -0.12 -0.22
CA LEU A 92 18.26 1.24 -0.44
C LEU A 92 19.09 2.19 0.40
N ASP A 93 19.13 3.46 0.00
CA ASP A 93 19.75 4.52 0.80
C ASP A 93 19.11 4.57 2.20
N ASN A 94 19.92 4.33 3.23
CA ASN A 94 19.47 4.28 4.60
C ASN A 94 18.89 5.62 5.08
N GLU A 95 19.39 6.76 4.59
CA GLU A 95 18.86 8.07 4.93
C GLU A 95 17.42 8.22 4.43
N ILE A 96 17.17 7.81 3.17
CA ILE A 96 15.83 7.80 2.58
C ILE A 96 14.90 6.89 3.39
N VAL A 97 15.35 5.68 3.74
CA VAL A 97 14.54 4.72 4.49
C VAL A 97 14.24 5.23 5.90
N HIS A 98 15.22 5.84 6.58
CA HIS A 98 15.04 6.44 7.91
C HIS A 98 14.04 7.60 7.89
N ASN A 99 14.08 8.44 6.86
CA ASN A 99 13.21 9.62 6.74
C ASN A 99 11.79 9.30 6.24
N SER A 100 11.56 8.10 5.72
CA SER A 100 10.23 7.68 5.24
C SER A 100 9.22 7.62 6.40
N ASN A 101 8.08 8.31 6.24
CA ASN A 101 6.96 8.30 7.19
C ASN A 101 6.09 7.05 6.96
N THR A 102 6.17 6.10 7.88
CA THR A 102 5.44 4.83 7.83
C THR A 102 4.24 4.79 8.79
N SER A 103 3.95 5.87 9.49
CA SER A 103 2.92 5.95 10.53
C SER A 103 1.80 6.92 10.19
N ALA A 104 1.66 7.27 8.91
CA ALA A 104 0.56 8.10 8.43
C ALA A 104 -0.74 7.29 8.40
N PHE A 105 -1.54 7.46 9.45
CA PHE A 105 -2.84 6.83 9.60
C PHE A 105 -3.96 7.73 9.05
N THR A 106 -4.95 7.12 8.42
CA THR A 106 -6.25 7.74 8.18
C THR A 106 -7.35 6.70 8.35
N SER A 107 -8.45 7.09 9.01
CA SER A 107 -9.70 6.33 8.96
C SER A 107 -10.42 6.49 7.61
N GLY A 108 -9.89 7.31 6.69
CA GLY A 108 -10.58 7.76 5.51
C GLY A 108 -11.36 9.04 5.84
N ARG A 109 -12.69 8.97 5.79
CA ARG A 109 -13.55 10.11 6.11
C ARG A 109 -13.80 10.17 7.62
N CYS A 110 -13.58 11.32 8.25
CA CYS A 110 -13.96 11.62 9.63
C CYS A 110 -14.99 12.76 9.68
N VAL A 111 -15.49 13.10 10.87
CA VAL A 111 -16.31 14.30 11.14
C VAL A 111 -15.57 15.29 12.01
N ASP A 112 -15.72 16.57 11.68
CA ASP A 112 -15.25 17.67 12.53
C ASP A 112 -16.28 18.04 13.61
N GLU A 113 -15.96 19.07 14.41
CA GLU A 113 -16.85 19.61 15.45
C GLU A 113 -18.21 20.10 14.92
N SER A 114 -18.30 20.44 13.63
CA SER A 114 -19.56 20.87 13.00
C SER A 114 -20.40 19.70 12.48
N GLY A 115 -19.88 18.47 12.55
CA GLY A 115 -20.51 17.28 11.99
C GLY A 115 -20.31 17.15 10.48
N GLU A 116 -19.48 18.00 9.86
CA GLU A 116 -19.16 17.94 8.45
C GLU A 116 -18.08 16.89 8.20
N GLY A 117 -18.27 16.12 7.12
CA GLY A 117 -17.37 15.02 6.82
C GLY A 117 -16.09 15.48 6.12
N ILE A 118 -14.95 15.38 6.79
CA ILE A 118 -13.63 15.74 6.27
C ILE A 118 -13.00 14.54 5.56
N HIS A 119 -12.49 14.78 4.35
CA HIS A 119 -11.71 13.80 3.59
C HIS A 119 -10.20 13.99 3.80
N PRO A 120 -9.39 12.93 3.63
CA PRO A 120 -7.94 13.04 3.74
C PRO A 120 -7.34 14.08 2.79
N LEU A 121 -7.97 14.28 1.63
CA LEU A 121 -7.53 15.29 0.65
C LEU A 121 -7.74 16.72 1.18
N ASP A 122 -8.77 16.97 1.98
CA ASP A 122 -9.04 18.29 2.55
C ASP A 122 -7.91 18.69 3.51
N LEU A 123 -7.47 17.75 4.36
CA LEU A 123 -6.32 17.93 5.26
C LEU A 123 -5.04 18.23 4.48
N LEU A 124 -4.80 17.50 3.39
CA LEU A 124 -3.64 17.69 2.53
C LEU A 124 -3.64 19.06 1.82
N LEU A 125 -4.82 19.58 1.51
CA LEU A 125 -5.00 20.89 0.89
C LEU A 125 -4.98 22.04 1.92
N GLY A 126 -4.63 21.75 3.18
CA GLY A 126 -4.40 22.75 4.22
C GLY A 126 -5.62 23.06 5.08
N MET A 127 -6.66 22.22 5.05
CA MET A 127 -7.77 22.35 6.01
C MET A 127 -7.25 22.06 7.43
N GLU A 128 -7.39 23.05 8.31
CA GLU A 128 -7.15 22.86 9.74
C GLU A 128 -8.34 22.12 10.36
N MET A 129 -8.06 20.93 10.88
CA MET A 129 -9.05 20.14 11.58
C MET A 129 -9.02 20.44 13.07
N LYS A 130 -10.19 20.62 13.65
CA LYS A 130 -10.39 20.73 15.10
C LYS A 130 -11.12 19.49 15.58
N PHE A 131 -10.56 18.87 16.60
CA PHE A 131 -11.18 17.76 17.30
C PHE A 131 -11.67 18.25 18.64
N ASN A 132 -12.87 17.82 19.02
CA ASN A 132 -13.35 18.06 20.37
C ASN A 132 -12.48 17.25 21.35
N GLU A 133 -11.99 17.88 22.42
CA GLU A 133 -11.04 17.27 23.36
C GLU A 133 -11.54 15.96 23.98
N ASN A 134 -12.86 15.73 24.02
CA ASN A 134 -13.49 14.54 24.59
C ASN A 134 -14.09 13.58 23.55
N GLN A 135 -13.80 13.77 22.26
CA GLN A 135 -14.32 12.91 21.20
C GLN A 135 -13.60 11.56 21.20
N THR A 136 -14.38 10.48 21.28
CA THR A 136 -13.87 9.13 21.16
C THR A 136 -13.53 8.78 19.71
N VAL A 137 -12.63 7.82 19.52
CA VAL A 137 -12.31 7.27 18.18
C VAL A 137 -13.57 6.72 17.49
N GLY A 138 -14.51 6.16 18.25
CA GLY A 138 -15.78 5.66 17.71
C GLY A 138 -16.66 6.78 17.12
N GLU A 139 -16.78 7.90 17.82
CA GLU A 139 -17.49 9.10 17.32
C GLU A 139 -16.78 9.70 16.11
N LEU A 140 -15.44 9.69 16.09
CA LEU A 140 -14.67 10.15 14.93
C LEU A 140 -14.93 9.34 13.65
N MET A 141 -15.21 8.05 13.83
CA MET A 141 -15.44 7.07 12.78
C MET A 141 -16.93 6.86 12.47
N GLU A 142 -17.85 7.58 13.13
CA GLU A 142 -19.30 7.46 12.92
C GLU A 142 -19.71 7.48 11.44
N PRO A 143 -19.17 8.36 10.57
CA PRO A 143 -19.50 8.38 9.14
C PRO A 143 -19.14 7.10 8.39
N LEU A 144 -18.22 6.31 8.94
CA LEU A 144 -17.74 5.06 8.36
C LEU A 144 -18.56 3.86 8.86
N LEU A 145 -19.19 3.96 10.03
CA LEU A 145 -19.89 2.84 10.67
C LEU A 145 -21.01 2.29 9.77
N SER A 146 -21.79 3.16 9.13
CA SER A 146 -22.87 2.74 8.22
C SER A 146 -22.37 1.92 7.03
N ARG A 147 -21.13 2.13 6.59
CA ARG A 147 -20.48 1.42 5.48
C ARG A 147 -19.77 0.14 5.91
N LEU A 148 -19.46 0.00 7.20
CA LEU A 148 -18.84 -1.20 7.77
C LEU A 148 -19.88 -2.28 8.11
N LEU A 149 -21.16 -1.90 8.24
CA LEU A 149 -22.27 -2.78 8.58
C LEU A 149 -23.03 -3.34 7.36
N THR A 150 -22.60 -2.99 6.15
CA THR A 150 -23.16 -3.45 4.86
C THR A 150 -22.17 -4.34 4.13
#